data_AF-A0A511UR72-F1
#
_entry.id   AF-A0A511UR72-F1
#
_cell.length_a   1.000
_cell.length_b   1.000
_cell.length_c   1.000
_cell.angle_alpha   90.00
_cell.angle_beta   90.00
_cell.angle_gamma   90.00
#
_symmetry.space_group_name_H-M   'P 1'
#
loop_
_entity.id
_entity.type
_entity.pdbx_description
1 polymer ?
#
loop_
_entity_poly.entity_id
_entity_poly.type
_entity_poly.pdbx_seq_one_letter_code
_entity_poly.pdbx_strand_id
1 'polypeptide(L)' 'MKSEVPVRDYFGSFRVVSTDGDLPFDVIGFLRPVLELLNNEGIKAGPQCGAVFDHLFIYERDVERANALLEDFISKARDQ' A
#
# COMPACT_ATOMS: atom_id res chain seq x y z
N MET A 1 -18.60 -31.25 -5.88
CA MET A 1 -17.44 -30.75 -6.65
C MET A 1 -17.23 -29.30 -6.22
N LYS A 2 -16.18 -29.00 -5.44
CA LYS A 2 -15.87 -27.60 -5.12
C LYS A 2 -15.45 -26.95 -6.43
N SER A 3 -16.19 -25.94 -6.86
CA SER A 3 -15.74 -25.03 -7.91
C SER A 3 -14.43 -24.42 -7.42
N GLU A 4 -13.30 -24.89 -7.95
CA GLU A 4 -12.00 -24.29 -7.70
C GLU A 4 -11.95 -23.00 -8.51
N VAL A 5 -12.50 -21.93 -7.93
CA VAL A 5 -12.28 -20.58 -8.43
C VAL A 5 -10.76 -20.40 -8.53
N PRO A 6 -10.21 -20.09 -9.72
CA PRO A 6 -8.79 -19.84 -9.86
C PRO A 6 -8.33 -18.82 -8.82
N VAL A 7 -7.19 -19.08 -8.17
CA VAL A 7 -6.65 -18.22 -7.09
C VAL A 7 -6.62 -16.74 -7.51
N ARG A 8 -6.33 -16.46 -8.78
CA ARG A 8 -6.36 -15.12 -9.37
C ARG A 8 -7.74 -14.46 -9.31
N ASP A 9 -8.80 -15.22 -9.61
CA ASP A 9 -10.18 -14.71 -9.62
C ASP A 9 -10.71 -14.51 -8.20
N TYR A 10 -10.22 -15.30 -7.23
CA TYR A 10 -10.53 -15.10 -5.80
C TYR A 10 -9.97 -13.77 -5.27
N PHE A 11 -8.74 -13.43 -5.65
CA PHE A 11 -8.07 -12.23 -5.16
C PHE A 11 -8.42 -10.96 -5.95
N GLY A 12 -8.73 -11.11 -7.23
CA GLY A 12 -8.96 -10.00 -8.14
C GLY A 12 -7.66 -9.30 -8.54
N SER A 13 -7.80 -8.20 -9.27
CA SER A 13 -6.66 -7.37 -9.71
C SER A 13 -6.01 -6.61 -8.55
N PHE A 14 -4.73 -6.31 -8.73
CA PHE A 14 -3.99 -5.37 -7.89
C PHE A 14 -3.71 -4.09 -8.67
N ARG A 15 -3.60 -2.99 -7.92
CA ARG A 15 -3.06 -1.71 -8.37
C ARG A 15 -1.76 -1.44 -7.63
N VAL A 16 -0.89 -0.68 -8.26
CA VAL A 16 0.39 -0.25 -7.68
C VAL A 16 0.26 1.21 -7.28
N VAL A 17 0.52 1.48 -6.00
CA VAL A 17 0.68 2.84 -5.47
C VAL A 17 2.15 3.04 -5.16
N SER A 18 2.76 4.07 -5.75
CA SER A 18 4.20 4.33 -5.64
C SER A 18 4.45 5.57 -4.79
N THR A 19 5.57 5.58 -4.07
CA THR A 19 6.09 6.83 -3.51
C THR A 19 6.54 7.78 -4.62
N ASP A 20 6.43 9.08 -4.39
CA ASP A 20 6.83 10.14 -5.32
C ASP A 20 8.06 10.94 -4.83
N GLY A 21 8.63 10.56 -3.69
CA GLY A 21 9.83 11.15 -3.11
C GLY A 21 11.01 10.18 -3.10
N ASP A 22 12.21 10.76 -3.16
CA ASP A 22 13.45 10.02 -2.93
C ASP A 22 13.49 9.51 -1.50
N LEU A 23 13.76 8.21 -1.35
CA LEU A 23 13.89 7.60 -0.04
C LEU A 23 15.34 7.15 0.21
N PRO A 24 16.07 7.82 1.11
CA PRO A 24 17.42 7.38 1.46
C PRO A 24 17.41 5.98 2.10
N PHE A 25 18.38 5.14 1.71
CA PHE A 25 18.51 3.77 2.21
C PHE A 25 18.76 3.66 3.72
N ASP A 26 19.16 4.75 4.37
CA ASP A 26 19.38 4.83 5.81
C ASP A 26 18.12 5.20 6.61
N VAL A 27 16.97 5.43 5.94
CA VAL A 27 15.68 5.63 6.62
C VAL A 27 15.05 4.28 6.96
N ILE A 28 15.41 3.75 8.13
CA ILE A 28 14.90 2.48 8.61
C ILE A 28 13.47 2.65 9.14
N GLY A 29 12.58 1.75 8.72
CA GLY A 29 11.24 1.62 9.28
C GLY A 29 10.18 2.56 8.71
N PHE A 30 10.48 3.35 7.67
CA PHE A 30 9.52 4.28 7.06
C PHE A 30 8.23 3.61 6.53
N LEU A 31 8.30 2.35 6.06
CA LEU A 31 7.11 1.62 5.61
C LEU A 31 6.21 1.18 6.76
N ARG A 32 6.75 1.03 7.97
CA ARG A 32 5.98 0.54 9.11
C ARG A 32 4.73 1.38 9.39
N PRO A 33 4.80 2.71 9.57
CA PRO A 33 3.62 3.52 9.84
C PRO A 33 2.60 3.47 8.69
N VAL A 34 3.07 3.40 7.44
CA VAL A 34 2.21 3.27 6.25
C VAL A 34 1.45 1.94 6.26
N LEU A 35 2.14 0.84 6.53
CA LEU A 35 1.53 -0.49 6.58
C LEU A 35 0.61 -0.66 7.81
N GLU A 36 0.98 -0.11 8.96
CA GLU A 36 0.12 -0.13 10.16
C GLU A 36 -1.19 0.63 9.90
N LEU A 37 -1.14 1.83 9.30
CA LEU A 37 -2.32 2.59 8.91
C LEU A 37 -3.26 1.77 8.02
N LEU A 38 -2.76 1.21 6.92
CA LEU A 38 -3.58 0.45 5.98
C LEU A 38 -4.13 -0.84 6.59
N ASN A 39 -3.32 -1.58 7.36
CA ASN A 39 -3.75 -2.82 8.00
C ASN A 39 -4.82 -2.60 9.06
N ASN A 40 -4.75 -1.50 9.81
CA ASN A 40 -5.77 -1.14 10.81
C ASN A 40 -7.15 -0.90 10.17
N GLU A 41 -7.17 -0.47 8.91
CA GLU A 41 -8.38 -0.26 8.09
C GLU A 41 -8.76 -1.50 7.25
N GLY A 42 -8.15 -2.65 7.54
CA GLY A 42 -8.40 -3.92 6.86
C GLY A 42 -7.87 -3.98 5.42
N ILE A 43 -7.04 -3.03 5.01
CA ILE A 43 -6.45 -2.97 3.66
C ILE A 43 -5.13 -3.73 3.66
N LYS A 44 -5.02 -4.73 2.78
CA LYS A 44 -3.76 -5.43 2.54
C LYS A 44 -2.92 -4.66 1.52
N ALA A 45 -1.67 -4.40 1.88
CA ALA A 45 -0.66 -3.81 1.02
C ALA A 45 0.60 -4.67 1.03
N GLY A 46 1.05 -5.10 -0.16
CA GLY A 46 2.32 -5.80 -0.35
C GLY A 46 3.42 -4.80 -0.69
N PRO A 47 4.42 -4.57 0.19
CA PRO A 47 5.52 -3.66 -0.12
C PRO A 47 6.52 -4.30 -1.09
N GLN A 48 7.03 -3.50 -2.01
CA GLN A 48 8.11 -3.84 -2.93
C GLN A 48 9.08 -2.66 -2.99
N CYS A 49 10.31 -2.89 -2.53
CA CYS A 49 11.35 -1.90 -2.62
C CYS A 49 11.89 -1.82 -4.05
N GLY A 50 11.91 -0.60 -4.61
CA GLY A 50 12.59 -0.28 -5.85
C GLY A 50 13.92 0.42 -5.59
N ALA A 51 14.69 0.66 -6.66
CA ALA A 51 15.98 1.35 -6.54
C ALA A 51 15.85 2.86 -6.27
N VAL A 52 14.69 3.44 -6.59
CA VAL A 52 14.41 4.88 -6.48
C VAL A 52 13.14 5.13 -5.67
N PHE A 53 12.10 4.34 -5.93
CA PHE A 53 10.81 4.45 -5.25
C PHE A 53 10.40 3.12 -4.65
N ASP A 54 9.60 3.19 -3.60
CA ASP A 54 8.93 2.03 -3.04
C ASP A 54 7.51 1.94 -3.58
N HIS A 55 7.02 0.70 -3.67
CA HIS A 55 5.74 0.39 -4.29
C HIS A 55 4.88 -0.44 -3.34
N LEU A 56 3.59 -0.14 -3.30
CA LEU A 56 2.58 -0.91 -2.59
C LEU A 56 1.65 -1.58 -3.60
N PHE A 57 1.60 -2.91 -3.58
CA PHE A 57 0.57 -3.68 -4.26
C PHE A 57 -0.68 -3.74 -3.39
N ILE A 58 -1.76 -3.11 -3.85
CA ILE A 58 -3.04 -3.01 -3.14
C ILE A 58 -4.13 -3.62 -4.03
N TYR A 59 -5.13 -4.27 -3.45
CA TYR A 59 -6.26 -4.76 -4.23
C TYR A 59 -6.98 -3.61 -4.93
N GLU A 60 -7.41 -3.81 -6.18
CA GLU A 60 -8.10 -2.78 -6.95
C GLU A 60 -9.33 -2.21 -6.24
N ARG A 61 -10.09 -3.07 -5.54
CA ARG A 61 -11.27 -2.68 -4.75
C ARG A 61 -10.96 -1.74 -3.57
N ASP A 62 -9.72 -1.69 -3.12
CA ASP A 62 -9.30 -0.94 -1.93
C ASP A 62 -8.47 0.30 -2.27
N VAL A 63 -8.10 0.51 -3.55
CA VAL A 63 -7.12 1.54 -3.95
C VAL A 63 -7.57 2.96 -3.61
N GLU A 64 -8.82 3.32 -3.88
CA GLU A 64 -9.36 4.66 -3.61
C GLU A 64 -9.37 4.95 -2.10
N ARG A 65 -9.77 3.95 -1.29
CA ARG A 65 -9.78 4.08 0.17
C ARG A 65 -8.36 4.19 0.72
N ALA A 66 -7.43 3.41 0.17
CA ALA A 66 -6.02 3.48 0.55
C ALA A 66 -5.43 4.86 0.21
N ASN A 67 -5.68 5.41 -0.98
CA ASN A 67 -5.21 6.73 -1.37
C ASN A 67 -5.70 7.82 -0.41
N ALA A 68 -7.00 7.84 -0.09
CA ALA A 68 -7.56 8.81 0.85
C ALA A 68 -6.92 8.75 2.24
N LEU A 69 -6.67 7.53 2.76
CA LEU A 69 -5.98 7.34 4.04
C LEU A 69 -4.53 7.84 4.00
N LEU A 70 -3.82 7.56 2.91
CA LEU A 70 -2.43 7.99 2.74
C LEU A 70 -2.32 9.50 2.59
N GLU A 71 -3.22 10.13 1.83
CA GLU A 71 -3.26 11.59 1.67
C GLU A 71 -3.52 12.30 3.01
N ASP A 72 -4.49 11.84 3.79
CA ASP A 72 -4.77 12.37 5.13
C ASP A 72 -3.58 12.17 6.08
N PHE A 73 -2.95 11.00 6.04
CA PHE A 73 -1.75 10.71 6.84
C PHE A 73 -0.58 11.64 6.49
N ILE A 74 -0.33 11.86 5.19
CA ILE A 74 0.70 12.79 4.70
C ILE A 74 0.39 14.23 5.12
N SER A 75 -0.88 14.66 5.02
CA SER A 75 -1.30 16.00 5.45
C SER A 75 -0.99 16.22 6.93
N LYS A 76 -1.37 15.26 7.79
CA LYS A 76 -1.13 15.33 9.24
C LYS A 76 0.36 15.37 9.59
N ALA A 77 1.20 14.70 8.82
CA ALA A 77 2.65 14.72 9.03
C ALA A 77 3.29 16.06 8.63
N ARG A 78 2.71 16.81 7.69
CA ARG A 78 3.20 18.12 7.25
C ARG A 78 2.85 19.25 8.21
N ASP A 79 1.80 19.08 9.02
CA ASP A 79 1.32 20.08 9.98
C ASP A 79 2.05 20.03 11.34
N GLN A 80 3.08 19.19 11.47
CA GLN A 80 3.92 19.03 12.67
C GLN A 80 5.25 19.80 12.51
#